data_AF-A0A832DNA5-F1
#
_entry.id   AF-A0A832DNA5-F1
#
_cell.length_a   1.000
_cell.length_b   1.000
_cell.length_c   1.000
_cell.angle_alpha   90.00
_cell.angle_beta   90.00
_cell.angle_gamma   90.00
#
_symmetry.space_group_name_H-M   'P 1'
#
loop_
_entity.id
_entity.type
_entity.pdbx_description
1 polymer ?
#
loop_
_entity_poly.entity_id
_entity_poly.type
_entity_poly.pdbx_seq_one_letter_code
_entity_poly.pdbx_strand_id
1 'polypeptide(L)'
;MNGPLLTVVPDHAEPVEVYNFSRGPETTTQRVQRLQREARLLAREQIEAMGRDLEDLARRAQEIAEGGDAYAVGVREMCSRLASDLPQKSQGLIAILNRSGKD
;
A
#
# COMPACT_ATOMS: atom_id res chain seq x y z
N MET A 1 16.95 -40.08 45.40
CA MET A 1 16.65 -39.42 44.11
C MET A 1 15.93 -38.12 44.41
N ASN A 2 16.59 -36.98 44.27
CA ASN A 2 15.95 -35.66 44.30
C ASN A 2 16.06 -35.05 42.91
N GLY A 3 14.99 -35.11 42.14
CA GLY A 3 14.87 -34.34 40.90
C GLY A 3 14.70 -32.85 41.19
N PRO A 4 14.96 -31.96 40.21
CA PRO A 4 14.77 -30.52 40.40
C PRO A 4 13.29 -30.20 40.71
N LEU A 5 13.08 -29.30 41.66
CA LEU A 5 11.77 -28.80 42.07
C LEU A 5 11.10 -28.07 40.89
N LEU A 6 9.98 -28.62 40.42
CA LEU A 6 9.15 -27.97 39.41
C LEU A 6 8.46 -26.76 40.03
N THR A 7 8.71 -25.56 39.49
CA THR A 7 8.03 -24.32 39.87
C THR A 7 6.91 -24.06 38.87
N VAL A 8 5.70 -23.80 39.36
CA VAL A 8 4.54 -23.45 38.52
C VAL A 8 4.76 -22.04 37.99
N VAL A 9 4.90 -21.90 36.66
CA VAL A 9 4.93 -20.61 35.98
C VAL A 9 3.47 -20.15 35.81
N PRO A 10 3.11 -18.92 36.23
CA PRO A 10 1.78 -18.39 36.00
C PRO A 10 1.49 -18.27 34.50
N ASP A 11 0.28 -18.64 34.10
CA ASP A 11 -0.23 -18.53 32.75
C ASP A 11 -0.40 -17.05 32.38
N HIS A 12 0.64 -16.45 31.80
CA HIS A 12 0.55 -15.12 31.24
C HIS A 12 -0.04 -15.24 29.83
N ALA A 13 -1.32 -14.88 29.72
CA ALA A 13 -2.10 -14.77 28.49
C ALA A 13 -1.69 -13.57 27.61
N GLU A 14 -0.39 -13.28 27.53
CA GLU A 14 0.13 -12.35 26.52
C GLU A 14 0.64 -13.17 25.33
N PRO A 15 0.40 -12.71 24.09
CA PRO A 15 0.87 -13.40 22.91
C PRO A 15 2.40 -13.49 22.97
N VAL A 16 2.90 -14.70 23.24
CA VAL A 16 4.33 -14.99 23.26
C VAL A 16 4.84 -14.76 21.83
N GLU A 17 5.54 -13.65 21.60
CA GLU A 17 6.35 -13.49 20.40
C GLU A 17 7.34 -14.66 20.37
N VAL A 18 7.10 -15.61 19.46
CA VAL A 18 7.96 -16.77 19.26
C VAL A 18 9.30 -16.26 18.71
N TYR A 19 10.21 -15.90 19.61
CA TYR A 19 11.55 -15.49 19.24
C TYR A 19 12.33 -16.73 18.83
N ASN A 20 12.66 -16.84 17.55
CA ASN A 20 13.39 -17.98 17.03
C ASN A 20 14.87 -17.87 17.42
N PHE A 21 15.22 -18.35 18.62
CA PHE A 21 16.58 -18.32 19.19
C PHE A 21 17.63 -19.11 18.38
N SER A 22 17.21 -19.90 17.39
CA SER A 22 18.13 -20.61 16.49
C SER A 22 18.77 -19.70 15.43
N ARG A 23 18.20 -18.51 15.17
CA ARG A 23 18.85 -17.44 14.40
C ARG A 23 19.43 -16.42 15.37
N GLY A 24 20.73 -16.16 15.25
CA GLY A 24 21.35 -15.03 15.95
C GLY A 24 20.63 -13.72 15.66
N PRO A 25 20.69 -12.73 16.57
CA PRO A 25 20.00 -11.46 16.41
C PRO A 25 20.38 -10.79 15.08
N GLU A 26 19.36 -10.27 14.38
CA GLU A 26 19.55 -9.55 13.12
C GLU A 26 20.57 -8.41 13.32
N THR A 27 21.62 -8.39 12.49
CA THR A 27 22.62 -7.32 12.54
C THR A 27 22.00 -5.99 12.12
N THR A 28 22.60 -4.86 12.52
CA THR A 28 22.12 -3.53 12.09
C THR A 28 22.03 -3.42 10.57
N THR A 29 23.00 -3.99 9.84
CA THR A 29 23.00 -4.00 8.37
C THR A 29 21.85 -4.81 7.80
N GLN A 30 21.56 -5.98 8.36
CA GLN A 30 20.43 -6.81 7.94
C GLN A 30 19.10 -6.09 8.20
N ARG A 31 18.95 -5.44 9.37
CA ARG A 31 17.78 -4.62 9.73
C ARG A 31 17.54 -3.52 8.71
N VAL A 32 18.58 -2.76 8.37
CA VAL A 32 18.47 -1.67 7.39
C VAL A 32 18.06 -2.21 6.02
N GLN A 33 18.66 -3.30 5.55
CA GLN A 33 18.29 -3.90 4.27
C GLN A 33 16.84 -4.37 4.23
N ARG A 34 16.35 -4.97 5.33
CA ARG A 34 14.96 -5.39 5.45
C ARG A 34 14.01 -4.20 5.40
N LEU A 35 14.27 -3.17 6.22
CA LEU A 35 13.45 -1.94 6.26
C LEU A 35 13.43 -1.22 4.89
N GLN A 36 14.55 -1.17 4.18
CA GLN A 36 14.61 -0.59 2.84
C GLN A 36 13.76 -1.38 1.83
N ARG A 37 13.73 -2.72 1.92
CA ARG A 37 12.86 -3.54 1.07
C ARG A 37 11.39 -3.31 1.40
N GLU A 38 11.03 -3.30 2.68
CA GLU A 38 9.66 -3.03 3.14
C GLU A 38 9.19 -1.64 2.69
N ALA A 39 10.03 -0.60 2.83
CA ALA A 39 9.71 0.74 2.37
C ALA A 39 9.48 0.82 0.85
N ARG A 40 10.26 0.08 0.05
CA ARG A 40 10.06 0.00 -1.40
C ARG A 40 8.75 -0.69 -1.78
N LEU A 41 8.40 -1.77 -1.08
CA LEU A 41 7.13 -2.47 -1.29
C LEU A 41 5.94 -1.57 -0.94
N LEU A 42 5.98 -0.91 0.22
CA LEU A 42 4.93 0.01 0.64
C LEU A 42 4.77 1.18 -0.33
N ALA A 43 5.89 1.76 -0.81
CA ALA A 43 5.85 2.82 -1.80
C ALA A 43 5.22 2.34 -3.12
N ARG A 44 5.50 1.10 -3.54
CA ARG A 44 4.89 0.49 -4.73
C ARG A 44 3.38 0.36 -4.57
N GLU A 45 2.92 -0.20 -3.45
CA GLU A 45 1.50 -0.37 -3.14
C GLU A 45 0.77 0.99 -3.12
N GLN A 46 1.40 2.03 -2.58
CA GLN A 46 0.83 3.38 -2.55
C GLN A 46 0.63 3.95 -3.96
N ILE A 47 1.55 3.70 -4.89
CA ILE A 47 1.42 4.14 -6.29
C ILE A 47 0.31 3.35 -7.00
N GLU A 48 0.18 2.05 -6.74
CA GLU A 48 -0.90 1.23 -7.29
C GLU A 48 -2.28 1.66 -6.73
N ALA A 49 -2.35 2.03 -5.44
CA ALA A 49 -3.55 2.63 -4.85
C ALA A 49 -3.90 3.96 -5.53
N MET A 50 -2.93 4.86 -5.71
CA MET A 50 -3.13 6.12 -6.43
C MET A 50 -3.65 5.89 -7.86
N GLY A 51 -3.12 4.89 -8.58
CA GLY A 51 -3.62 4.55 -9.92
C GLY A 51 -5.12 4.21 -9.93
N ARG A 52 -5.58 3.42 -8.95
CA ARG A 52 -7.01 3.10 -8.78
C ARG A 52 -7.83 4.34 -8.41
N ASP A 53 -7.32 5.20 -7.53
CA ASP A 53 -7.99 6.45 -7.15
C ASP A 53 -8.21 7.37 -8.35
N LEU A 54 -7.24 7.45 -9.26
CA LEU A 54 -7.35 8.23 -10.49
C LEU A 54 -8.43 7.68 -11.43
N GLU A 55 -8.54 6.35 -11.55
CA GLU A 55 -9.60 5.71 -12.36
C GLU A 55 -10.99 5.91 -11.74
N ASP A 56 -11.11 5.78 -10.43
CA ASP A 56 -12.37 6.02 -9.72
C ASP A 56 -12.79 7.49 -9.81
N LEU A 57 -11.84 8.42 -9.69
CA LEU A 57 -12.10 9.84 -9.87
C LEU A 57 -12.50 10.17 -11.31
N ALA A 58 -11.88 9.54 -12.31
CA ALA A 58 -12.26 9.70 -13.71
C ALA A 58 -13.72 9.25 -13.95
N ARG A 59 -14.13 8.13 -13.35
CA ARG A 59 -15.50 7.61 -13.44
C ARG A 59 -16.51 8.59 -12.82
N ARG A 60 -16.22 9.11 -11.63
CA ARG A 60 -17.04 10.14 -10.96
C ARG A 60 -17.11 11.44 -11.78
N ALA A 61 -15.99 11.84 -12.40
CA ALA A 61 -15.97 13.01 -13.27
C ALA A 61 -16.85 12.79 -14.51
N GLN A 62 -16.85 11.58 -15.09
CA GLN A 62 -17.73 11.25 -16.21
C GLN A 62 -19.21 11.34 -15.82
N GLU A 63 -19.60 10.82 -14.65
CA GLU A 63 -20.96 10.91 -14.14
C GLU A 63 -21.44 12.37 -14.02
N ILE A 64 -20.59 13.28 -13.56
CA ILE A 64 -20.89 14.72 -13.49
C ILE A 64 -20.98 15.34 -14.89
N ALA A 65 -20.05 15.00 -15.79
CA ALA A 65 -20.04 15.51 -17.16
C ALA A 65 -21.31 15.14 -17.93
N GLU A 66 -21.84 13.94 -17.71
CA GLU A 66 -23.05 13.41 -18.35
C GLU A 66 -24.35 13.80 -17.64
N GLY A 67 -24.29 14.37 -16.44
CA GLY A 67 -25.45 14.67 -15.59
C GLY A 67 -26.42 15.75 -16.09
N GLY A 68 -26.32 16.18 -17.36
CA GLY A 68 -27.31 17.07 -17.98
C GLY A 68 -27.42 18.42 -17.28
N ASP A 69 -28.64 18.95 -17.19
CA ASP A 69 -28.93 20.29 -16.65
C ASP A 69 -28.84 20.35 -15.11
N ALA A 70 -28.58 19.22 -14.44
CA ALA A 70 -28.34 19.18 -13.00
C ALA A 70 -27.01 19.85 -12.61
N TYR A 71 -26.08 20.00 -13.57
CA TYR A 71 -24.76 20.59 -13.36
C TYR A 71 -24.52 21.75 -14.33
N ALA A 72 -23.87 22.81 -13.83
CA ALA A 72 -23.50 23.95 -14.65
C ALA A 72 -22.55 23.54 -15.79
N VAL A 73 -22.70 24.19 -16.95
CA VAL A 73 -21.92 23.85 -18.16
C VAL A 73 -20.41 23.84 -17.91
N GLY A 74 -19.88 24.87 -17.25
CA GLY A 74 -18.45 24.95 -16.94
C GLY A 74 -17.95 23.80 -16.04
N VAL A 75 -18.78 23.33 -15.10
CA VAL A 75 -18.44 22.17 -14.26
C VAL A 75 -18.39 20.90 -15.11
N ARG A 76 -19.37 20.68 -15.98
CA ARG A 76 -19.40 19.52 -16.89
C ARG A 76 -18.20 19.50 -17.82
N GLU A 77 -17.81 20.65 -18.39
CA GLU A 77 -16.63 20.74 -19.24
C GLU A 77 -15.33 20.43 -18.50
N MET A 78 -15.17 20.90 -17.26
CA MET A 78 -14.01 20.58 -16.44
C MET A 78 -13.97 19.09 -16.10
N CYS A 79 -15.11 18.53 -15.70
CA CYS A 79 -15.22 17.10 -15.39
C CYS A 79 -15.01 16.20 -16.62
N SER A 80 -15.47 16.61 -17.81
CA SER A 80 -15.21 15.90 -19.06
C SER A 80 -13.71 15.83 -19.39
N ARG A 81 -12.97 16.93 -19.18
CA ARG A 81 -11.51 16.93 -19.33
C ARG A 81 -10.84 16.00 -18.31
N LEU A 82 -11.25 16.06 -17.04
CA LEU A 82 -10.72 15.17 -16.00
C LEU A 82 -10.98 13.70 -16.33
N ALA A 83 -12.19 13.35 -16.77
CA ALA A 83 -12.53 11.97 -17.16
C ALA A 83 -11.66 11.45 -18.31
N SER A 84 -11.22 12.33 -19.22
CA SER A 84 -10.32 11.97 -20.32
C SER A 84 -8.84 11.87 -19.88
N ASP A 85 -8.38 12.79 -19.03
CA ASP A 85 -6.97 12.92 -18.69
C ASP A 85 -6.51 11.91 -17.63
N LEU A 86 -7.30 11.72 -16.56
CA LEU A 86 -6.89 10.94 -15.39
C LEU A 86 -6.57 9.46 -15.70
N PRO A 87 -7.32 8.75 -16.57
CA PRO A 87 -6.96 7.37 -16.95
C PRO A 87 -5.58 7.28 -17.60
N GLN A 88 -5.22 8.26 -18.44
CA GLN A 88 -3.90 8.29 -19.08
C GLN A 88 -2.80 8.52 -18.05
N LYS A 89 -3.04 9.36 -17.03
CA LYS A 89 -2.09 9.56 -15.93
C LYS A 89 -1.93 8.29 -15.08
N SER A 90 -3.02 7.59 -14.79
CA SER A 90 -2.97 6.29 -14.10
C SER A 90 -2.10 5.28 -14.86
N GLN A 91 -2.37 5.09 -16.15
CA GLN A 91 -1.59 4.20 -17.01
C GLN A 91 -0.10 4.58 -17.04
N GLY A 92 0.20 5.88 -17.12
CA GLY A 92 1.58 6.38 -17.07
C GLY A 92 2.30 6.03 -15.77
N LEU A 93 1.64 6.20 -14.61
CA LEU A 93 2.19 5.85 -13.31
C LEU A 93 2.49 4.34 -13.22
N ILE A 94 1.55 3.49 -13.62
CA ILE A 94 1.72 2.03 -13.58
C ILE A 94 2.82 1.57 -14.55
N ALA A 95 2.93 2.18 -15.73
CA ALA A 95 4.00 1.87 -16.68
C ALA A 95 5.39 2.20 -16.12
N ILE A 96 5.56 3.37 -15.50
CA ILE A 96 6.82 3.77 -14.84
C ILE A 96 7.16 2.80 -13.70
N LEU A 97 6.16 2.46 -12.87
CA LEU A 97 6.32 1.55 -11.74
C LEU A 97 6.78 0.15 -12.18
N ASN A 98 6.21 -0.38 -13.25
CA ASN A 98 6.56 -1.68 -13.80
C ASN A 98 7.94 -1.69 -14.47
N ARG A 99 8.37 -0.56 -15.04
CA ARG A 99 9.74 -0.41 -15.55
C ARG A 99 10.76 -0.38 -14.42
N SER A 100 10.51 0.42 -13.38
CA SER A 100 11.45 0.61 -12.26
C SER A 100 11.66 -0.65 -11.40
N GLY A 101 10.79 -1.65 -11.49
CA GLY A 101 10.97 -2.94 -10.80
C GLY A 101 11.86 -3.95 -11.54
N LYS A 102 12.31 -3.64 -12.77
CA LYS A 102 13.15 -4.51 -13.60
C LYS A 102 14.65 -4.18 -13.49
N ASP A 103 14.97 -2.99 -13.01
CA ASP A 103 16.33 -2.49 -12.75
C ASP A 103 16.70 -2.68 -11.27
#